data_AF-A0A252E978-F1
#
_entry.id   AF-A0A252E978-F1
#
_cell.length_a   1.000
_cell.length_b   1.000
_cell.length_c   1.000
_cell.angle_alpha   90.00
_cell.angle_beta   90.00
_cell.angle_gamma   90.00
#
_symmetry.space_group_name_H-M   'P 1'
#
loop_
_entity.id
_entity.type
_entity.pdbx_description
1 polymer ?
#
loop_
_entity_poly.entity_id
_entity_poly.type
_entity_poly.pdbx_seq_one_letter_code
_entity_poly.pdbx_strand_id
1 'polypeptide(L)'
;MLVNQEINRDITAKNWIKRSFYATAILFNVCLIAQVLTVGIAYFSDPAWWKIHVWLVRGYSGVSLILLVGSLSVPFSNLIRSLSASLPVLLGLQFCSIHLKTPLHLEVLHPLIGFTLFYVSSSLVHRVSREVFSKPE
;
A
#
# COMPACT_ATOMS: atom_id res chain seq x y z
N MET A 1 -32.59 -25.10 -5.77
CA MET A 1 -31.42 -25.58 -5.00
C MET A 1 -30.09 -25.09 -5.58
N LEU A 2 -29.87 -25.19 -6.90
CA LEU A 2 -28.64 -24.70 -7.58
C LEU A 2 -28.38 -23.18 -7.43
N VAL A 3 -29.41 -22.34 -7.56
CA VAL A 3 -29.27 -20.86 -7.45
C VAL A 3 -28.73 -20.43 -6.08
N ASN A 4 -29.22 -21.03 -4.98
CA ASN A 4 -28.74 -20.71 -3.64
C ASN A 4 -27.29 -21.14 -3.41
N GLN A 5 -26.83 -22.19 -4.10
CA GLN A 5 -25.45 -22.68 -4.01
C GLN A 5 -24.48 -21.78 -4.78
N GLU A 6 -24.86 -21.26 -5.94
CA GLU A 6 -24.04 -20.31 -6.71
C GLU A 6 -23.89 -18.96 -5.99
N ILE A 7 -24.98 -18.44 -5.43
CA ILE A 7 -24.97 -17.20 -4.64
C ILE A 7 -24.04 -17.33 -3.42
N ASN A 8 -24.12 -18.46 -2.69
CA ASN A 8 -23.29 -18.67 -1.51
C ASN A 8 -21.80 -18.80 -1.86
N ARG A 9 -21.48 -19.43 -3.00
CA ARG A 9 -20.11 -19.51 -3.53
C ARG A 9 -19.55 -18.13 -3.90
N ASP A 10 -20.32 -17.30 -4.58
CA ASP A 10 -19.91 -15.95 -4.97
C ASP A 10 -19.66 -15.04 -3.75
N ILE A 11 -20.54 -15.09 -2.74
CA ILE A 11 -20.36 -14.37 -1.47
C ILE A 11 -19.09 -14.84 -0.75
N THR A 12 -18.89 -16.16 -0.66
CA THR A 12 -17.71 -16.74 -0.01
C THR A 12 -16.43 -16.34 -0.73
N ALA A 13 -16.40 -16.39 -2.07
CA ALA A 13 -15.26 -15.96 -2.87
C ALA A 13 -14.95 -14.47 -2.67
N LYS A 14 -15.96 -13.60 -2.73
CA LYS A 14 -15.79 -12.16 -2.48
C LYS A 14 -15.22 -11.89 -1.08
N ASN A 15 -15.71 -12.57 -0.05
CA ASN A 15 -15.22 -12.43 1.32
C ASN A 15 -13.75 -12.88 1.45
N TRP A 16 -13.37 -13.97 0.77
CA TRP A 16 -11.98 -14.42 0.70
C TRP A 16 -11.08 -13.39 0.02
N ILE A 17 -11.51 -12.83 -1.12
CA ILE A 17 -10.74 -11.78 -1.80
C ILE A 17 -10.59 -10.55 -0.90
N LYS A 18 -11.64 -10.13 -0.17
CA LYS A 18 -11.55 -9.02 0.80
C LYS A 18 -10.52 -9.28 1.90
N ARG A 19 -10.48 -10.49 2.45
CA ARG A 19 -9.50 -10.88 3.49
C ARG A 19 -8.07 -10.94 2.93
N SER A 20 -7.90 -11.49 1.73
CA SER A 20 -6.60 -11.51 1.04
C SER A 20 -6.09 -10.10 0.75
N PHE A 21 -6.98 -9.21 0.30
CA PHE A 21 -6.70 -7.80 0.11
C PHE A 21 -6.23 -7.14 1.41
N TYR A 22 -6.96 -7.37 2.52
CA TYR A 22 -6.60 -6.84 3.83
C TYR A 22 -5.22 -7.32 4.30
N ALA A 23 -4.94 -8.61 4.18
CA ALA A 23 -3.62 -9.17 4.52
C ALA A 23 -2.50 -8.53 3.69
N THR A 24 -2.74 -8.33 2.39
CA THR A 24 -1.79 -7.67 1.49
C THR A 24 -1.57 -6.20 1.88
N ALA A 25 -2.62 -5.49 2.29
CA ALA A 25 -2.53 -4.11 2.74
C ALA A 25 -1.70 -3.99 4.03
N ILE A 26 -1.87 -4.92 4.97
CA ILE A 26 -1.03 -5.01 6.18
C ILE A 26 0.43 -5.25 5.81
N LEU A 27 0.69 -6.25 4.96
CA LEU A 27 2.06 -6.58 4.54
C LEU A 27 2.76 -5.36 3.91
N PHE A 28 2.08 -4.67 3.00
CA PHE A 28 2.59 -3.44 2.39
C PHE A 28 2.87 -2.37 3.45
N ASN A 29 1.96 -2.18 4.42
CA ASN A 29 2.16 -1.21 5.50
C ASN A 29 3.38 -1.53 6.37
N VAL A 30 3.56 -2.80 6.75
CA VAL A 30 4.74 -3.27 7.48
C VAL A 30 6.03 -3.00 6.71
N CYS A 31 6.02 -3.18 5.38
CA CYS A 31 7.15 -2.81 4.54
C CYS A 31 7.47 -1.32 4.60
N LEU A 32 6.45 -0.44 4.64
CA LEU A 32 6.65 1.00 4.80
C LEU A 32 7.18 1.38 6.19
N ILE A 33 6.75 0.69 7.26
CA ILE A 33 7.35 0.86 8.58
C ILE A 33 8.84 0.54 8.53
N ALA A 34 9.20 -0.59 7.93
CA ALA A 34 10.60 -0.96 7.72
C ALA A 34 11.35 0.05 6.81
N GLN A 35 10.70 0.62 5.80
CA GLN A 35 11.28 1.71 4.98
C GLN A 35 11.66 2.92 5.84
N VAL A 36 10.76 3.38 6.72
CA VAL A 36 11.00 4.53 7.61
C VAL A 36 12.09 4.22 8.66
N LEU A 37 12.12 3.00 9.18
CA LEU A 37 13.18 2.57 10.10
C LEU A 37 14.55 2.52 9.41
N THR A 38 14.63 1.88 8.24
CA THR A 38 15.89 1.72 7.49
C THR A 38 16.46 3.06 7.04
N VAL A 39 15.63 4.02 6.61
CA VAL A 39 16.09 5.38 6.28
C VAL A 39 16.59 6.14 7.52
N GLY A 40 15.90 5.99 8.65
CA GLY A 40 16.32 6.59 9.93
C GLY A 40 17.69 6.07 10.37
N ILE A 41 17.88 4.75 10.34
CA ILE A 41 19.18 4.13 10.67
C ILE A 41 20.27 4.61 9.70
N ALA A 42 19.97 4.66 8.40
CA ALA A 42 20.93 5.12 7.39
C ALA A 42 21.38 6.57 7.59
N TYR A 43 20.47 7.43 8.05
CA TYR A 43 20.74 8.84 8.29
C TYR A 43 21.45 9.09 9.63
N PHE A 44 21.01 8.45 10.71
CA PHE A 44 21.46 8.75 12.07
C PHE A 44 22.58 7.83 12.59
N SER A 45 22.80 6.66 12.01
CA SER A 45 23.67 5.64 12.61
C SER A 45 24.68 5.04 11.63
N ASP A 46 24.22 4.46 10.51
CA ASP A 46 25.10 3.74 9.58
C ASP A 46 24.64 3.88 8.12
N PRO A 47 25.35 4.68 7.30
CA PRO A 47 25.03 4.90 5.89
C PRO A 47 24.97 3.62 5.03
N ALA A 48 25.56 2.49 5.46
CA ALA A 48 25.46 1.22 4.73
C ALA A 48 24.01 0.73 4.59
N TRP A 49 23.13 1.13 5.51
CA TRP A 49 21.70 0.81 5.48
C TRP A 49 20.95 1.42 4.31
N TRP A 50 21.53 2.40 3.59
CA TRP A 50 20.93 2.89 2.34
C TRP A 50 20.72 1.78 1.30
N LYS A 51 21.63 0.81 1.21
CA LYS A 51 21.48 -0.33 0.29
C LYS A 51 20.28 -1.19 0.68
N ILE A 52 20.11 -1.43 1.98
CA ILE A 52 18.98 -2.20 2.54
C ILE A 52 17.67 -1.47 2.27
N HIS A 53 17.62 -0.16 2.54
CA HIS A 53 16.47 0.69 2.27
C HIS A 53 16.06 0.60 0.79
N VAL A 54 17.00 0.81 -0.13
CA VAL A 54 16.72 0.77 -1.58
C VAL A 54 16.26 -0.62 -2.04
N TRP A 55 16.89 -1.70 -1.53
CA TRP A 55 16.48 -3.06 -1.87
C TRP A 55 15.06 -3.36 -1.39
N LEU A 56 14.74 -2.95 -0.16
CA LEU A 56 13.41 -3.10 0.42
C LEU A 56 12.35 -2.38 -0.43
N VAL A 57 12.55 -1.08 -0.73
CA VAL A 57 11.60 -0.28 -1.53
C VAL A 57 11.34 -0.92 -2.89
N ARG A 58 12.38 -1.38 -3.58
CA ARG A 58 12.24 -2.07 -4.87
C ARG A 58 11.48 -3.39 -4.73
N GLY A 59 11.72 -4.15 -3.66
CA GLY A 59 11.09 -5.44 -3.40
C GLY A 59 9.57 -5.35 -3.26
N TYR A 60 9.06 -4.42 -2.43
CA TYR A 60 7.62 -4.32 -2.21
C TYR A 60 6.91 -3.36 -3.18
N SER A 61 7.62 -2.64 -4.06
CA SER A 61 7.01 -1.67 -5.00
C SER A 61 5.86 -2.30 -5.82
N GLY A 62 6.03 -3.54 -6.29
CA GLY A 62 5.00 -4.25 -7.06
C GLY A 62 3.73 -4.56 -6.26
N VAL A 63 3.81 -4.65 -4.93
CA VAL A 63 2.66 -4.93 -4.06
C VAL A 63 1.62 -3.79 -4.14
N SER A 64 2.05 -2.55 -4.38
CA SER A 64 1.12 -1.43 -4.58
C SER A 64 0.20 -1.62 -5.81
N LEU A 65 0.70 -2.23 -6.87
CA LEU A 65 -0.10 -2.56 -8.07
C LEU A 65 -1.04 -3.73 -7.80
N ILE A 66 -0.59 -4.72 -7.02
CA ILE A 66 -1.45 -5.83 -6.57
C ILE A 66 -2.61 -5.28 -5.75
N LEU A 67 -2.38 -4.32 -4.86
CA LEU A 67 -3.43 -3.62 -4.12
C LEU A 67 -4.34 -2.81 -5.05
N LEU A 68 -3.81 -2.12 -6.06
CA LEU A 68 -4.67 -1.43 -7.03
C LEU A 68 -5.60 -2.41 -7.75
N VAL A 69 -5.07 -3.48 -8.34
CA VAL A 69 -5.86 -4.51 -9.05
C VAL A 69 -6.87 -5.18 -8.11
N GLY A 70 -6.44 -5.52 -6.89
CA GLY A 70 -7.32 -6.11 -5.88
C GLY A 70 -8.49 -5.19 -5.51
N SER A 71 -8.27 -3.87 -5.46
CA SER A 71 -9.31 -2.89 -5.11
C SER A 71 -10.41 -2.76 -6.19
N LEU A 72 -10.06 -3.11 -7.44
CA LEU A 72 -10.97 -3.13 -8.58
C LEU A 72 -11.73 -4.46 -8.68
N SER A 73 -11.18 -5.54 -8.13
CA SER A 73 -11.73 -6.90 -8.23
C SER A 73 -12.94 -7.15 -7.32
N VAL A 74 -13.18 -6.27 -6.35
CA VAL A 74 -14.27 -6.38 -5.36
C VAL A 74 -15.00 -5.05 -5.24
N PRO A 75 -16.31 -5.03 -4.91
CA PRO A 75 -17.04 -3.80 -4.60
C PRO A 75 -16.61 -3.20 -3.25
N PHE A 76 -15.42 -2.61 -3.21
CA PHE A 76 -14.97 -1.74 -2.11
C PHE A 76 -15.54 -0.33 -2.29
N SER A 77 -15.58 0.43 -1.18
CA SER A 77 -15.91 1.85 -1.22
C SER A 77 -14.96 2.67 -2.13
N ASN A 78 -15.47 3.74 -2.74
CA ASN A 78 -14.67 4.66 -3.57
C ASN A 78 -13.44 5.22 -2.84
N LEU A 79 -13.54 5.37 -1.52
CA LEU A 79 -12.42 5.79 -0.68
C LEU A 79 -11.29 4.74 -0.66
N ILE A 80 -11.60 3.45 -0.46
CA ILE A 80 -10.58 2.38 -0.49
C ILE A 80 -9.91 2.30 -1.86
N ARG A 81 -10.69 2.44 -2.94
CA ARG A 81 -10.16 2.48 -4.31
C ARG A 81 -9.24 3.68 -4.53
N SER A 82 -9.65 4.87 -4.11
CA SER A 82 -8.84 6.09 -4.21
C SER A 82 -7.54 5.98 -3.42
N LEU A 83 -7.60 5.49 -2.17
CA LEU A 83 -6.41 5.21 -1.36
C LEU A 83 -5.48 4.19 -2.04
N SER A 84 -6.04 3.10 -2.58
CA SER A 84 -5.28 2.05 -3.27
C SER A 84 -4.61 2.56 -4.55
N ALA A 85 -5.30 3.39 -5.34
CA ALA A 85 -4.75 4.03 -6.53
C ALA A 85 -3.67 5.06 -6.21
N SER A 86 -3.78 5.74 -5.06
CA SER A 86 -2.79 6.72 -4.63
C SER A 86 -1.45 6.07 -4.26
N LEU A 87 -1.43 4.80 -3.81
CA LEU A 87 -0.20 4.10 -3.43
C LEU A 87 0.84 3.99 -4.57
N PRO A 88 0.52 3.40 -5.75
CA PRO A 88 1.48 3.33 -6.85
C PRO A 88 1.84 4.71 -7.40
N VAL A 89 0.92 5.68 -7.37
CA VAL A 89 1.21 7.07 -7.78
C VAL A 89 2.26 7.68 -6.86
N LEU A 90 2.08 7.58 -5.54
CA LEU A 90 3.02 8.12 -4.55
C LEU A 90 4.38 7.40 -4.61
N LEU A 91 4.41 6.08 -4.82
CA LEU A 91 5.66 5.35 -5.07
C LEU A 91 6.35 5.83 -6.34
N GLY A 92 5.62 5.97 -7.45
CA GLY A 92 6.15 6.51 -8.70
C GLY A 92 6.74 7.90 -8.49
N LEU A 93 6.04 8.77 -7.77
CA LEU A 93 6.53 10.10 -7.42
C LEU A 93 7.79 10.07 -6.57
N GLN A 94 7.94 9.11 -5.64
CA GLN A 94 9.19 8.94 -4.88
C GLN A 94 10.37 8.57 -5.78
N PHE A 95 10.18 7.68 -6.75
CA PHE A 95 11.24 7.33 -7.71
C PHE A 95 11.56 8.52 -8.61
N CYS A 96 10.55 9.23 -9.10
CA CYS A 96 10.72 10.43 -9.89
C CYS A 96 11.50 11.51 -9.12
N SER A 97 11.18 11.75 -7.85
CA SER A 97 11.79 12.82 -7.06
C SER A 97 13.30 12.63 -6.84
N ILE A 98 13.80 11.39 -6.81
CA ILE A 98 15.23 11.09 -6.61
C ILE A 98 16.00 10.89 -7.91
N HIS A 99 15.31 10.55 -9.01
CA HIS A 99 15.95 10.26 -10.30
C HIS A 99 15.89 11.42 -11.30
N LEU A 100 14.90 12.32 -11.19
CA LEU A 100 14.79 13.49 -12.05
C LEU A 100 15.67 14.63 -11.53
N LYS A 101 16.82 14.83 -12.19
CA LYS A 101 17.67 16.01 -11.94
C LYS A 101 17.00 17.24 -12.55
N THR A 102 16.48 18.11 -11.69
CA THR A 102 15.86 19.39 -12.09
C THR A 102 16.47 20.53 -11.27
N PRO A 103 16.35 21.79 -11.72
CA PRO A 103 16.85 22.94 -10.96
C PRO A 103 16.18 23.13 -9.59
N LEU A 104 15.02 22.47 -9.39
CA LEU A 104 14.14 22.65 -8.24
C LEU A 104 14.48 21.72 -7.05
N HIS A 105 15.56 20.94 -7.11
CA HIS A 105 15.99 20.03 -6.04
C HIS A 105 14.83 19.16 -5.50
N LEU A 106 14.14 18.46 -6.40
CA LEU A 106 12.95 17.65 -6.09
C LEU A 106 13.24 16.55 -5.07
N GLU A 107 14.50 16.19 -4.84
CA GLU A 107 14.93 15.26 -3.81
C GLU A 107 14.43 15.65 -2.40
N VAL A 108 14.26 16.94 -2.11
CA VAL A 108 13.76 17.44 -0.82
C VAL A 108 12.32 17.00 -0.56
N LEU A 109 11.54 16.74 -1.61
CA LEU A 109 10.17 16.24 -1.47
C LEU A 109 10.11 14.74 -1.16
N HIS A 110 11.18 13.99 -1.41
CA HIS A 110 11.16 12.53 -1.25
C HIS A 110 10.70 12.08 0.15
N PRO A 111 11.21 12.65 1.28
CA PRO A 111 10.73 12.27 2.61
C PRO A 111 9.25 12.63 2.84
N LEU A 112 8.79 13.78 2.33
CA LEU A 112 7.38 14.19 2.44
C LEU A 112 6.45 13.20 1.74
N ILE A 113 6.81 12.78 0.52
CA ILE A 113 6.08 11.75 -0.23
C ILE A 113 6.19 10.40 0.49
N GLY A 114 7.35 10.11 1.11
CA GLY A 114 7.61 9.05 2.09
C GLY A 114 6.52 8.91 3.15
N PHE A 115 6.39 9.95 3.98
CA PHE A 115 5.43 9.98 5.07
C PHE A 115 3.98 9.99 4.57
N THR A 116 3.71 10.62 3.43
CA THR A 116 2.37 10.61 2.81
C THR A 116 1.98 9.21 2.39
N LEU A 117 2.88 8.46 1.74
CA LEU A 117 2.67 7.06 1.36
C LEU A 117 2.39 6.19 2.60
N PHE A 118 3.16 6.36 3.67
CA PHE A 118 2.95 5.67 4.94
C PHE A 118 1.57 5.98 5.57
N TYR A 119 1.18 7.26 5.58
CA TYR A 119 -0.12 7.69 6.09
C TYR A 119 -1.29 7.11 5.28
N VAL A 120 -1.22 7.19 3.94
CA VAL A 120 -2.24 6.65 3.03
C VAL A 120 -2.36 5.14 3.18
N SER A 121 -1.24 4.42 3.28
CA SER A 121 -1.24 2.97 3.53
C SER A 121 -1.88 2.61 4.87
N SER A 122 -1.54 3.34 5.94
CA SER A 122 -2.11 3.09 7.28
C SER A 122 -3.62 3.35 7.30
N SER A 123 -4.03 4.41 6.61
CA SER A 123 -5.44 4.74 6.39
C SER A 123 -6.16 3.64 5.61
N LEU A 124 -5.53 3.08 4.56
CA LEU A 124 -6.08 1.97 3.79
C LEU A 124 -6.31 0.73 4.67
N VAL A 125 -5.30 0.32 5.45
CA VAL A 125 -5.42 -0.81 6.39
C VAL A 125 -6.58 -0.58 7.36
N HIS A 126 -6.68 0.60 7.96
CA HIS A 126 -7.76 0.93 8.88
C HIS A 126 -9.13 0.84 8.19
N ARG A 127 -9.31 1.46 7.02
CA ARG A 127 -10.60 1.46 6.30
C ARG A 127 -11.03 0.06 5.87
N VAL A 128 -10.11 -0.73 5.36
CA VAL A 128 -10.37 -2.11 4.94
C VAL A 128 -10.71 -2.98 6.14
N SER A 129 -10.02 -2.81 7.28
CA SER A 129 -10.34 -3.56 8.51
C SER A 129 -11.79 -3.35 8.93
N ARG A 130 -12.28 -2.10 8.87
CA ARG A 130 -13.68 -1.81 9.16
C ARG A 130 -14.59 -2.48 8.15
N GLU A 131 -14.29 -2.44 6.85
CA GLU A 131 -15.18 -3.07 5.86
C GLU A 131 -15.19 -4.61 5.96
N VAL A 132 -14.08 -5.22 6.38
CA VAL A 132 -13.96 -6.69 6.53
C VAL A 132 -14.58 -7.19 7.83
N PHE A 133 -14.49 -6.43 8.91
CA PHE A 133 -14.89 -6.86 10.27
C PHE A 133 -16.09 -6.11 10.86
N SER A 134 -16.62 -5.07 10.22
CA SER A 134 -17.87 -4.45 10.69
C SER A 134 -18.99 -5.48 10.56
N LYS A 135 -19.76 -5.65 11.64
CA LYS A 135 -20.95 -6.48 11.63
C LYS A 135 -22.00 -5.83 10.71
N PRO A 136 -22.77 -6.62 9.94
CA PRO A 136 -24.01 -6.11 9.36
C PRO A 136 -24.92 -5.70 10.54
N GLU A 137 -25.43 -4.47 10.49
CA GLU A 137 -26.57 -4.06 11.33
C GLU A 137 -27.84 -4.79 10.88
#